data_AF-A0A2V5PPE9-F1
#
_entry.id   AF-A0A2V5PPE9-F1
#
_cell.length_a   1.000
_cell.length_b   1.000
_cell.length_c   1.000
_cell.angle_alpha   90.00
_cell.angle_beta   90.00
_cell.angle_gamma   90.00
#
_symmetry.space_group_name_H-M   'P 1'
#
loop_
_entity.id
_entity.type
_entity.pdbx_description
1 polymer ?
#
loop_
_entity_poly.entity_id
_entity_poly.type
_entity_poly.pdbx_seq_one_letter_code
_entity_poly.pdbx_strand_id
1 'polypeptide(L)'
;MRELEAGKLPLETIRLFWKHWYSYPVEINNFHLIIYQRHQGFFARHRNLLAPYVGKISDELVNPSIPGHIQVLIKQGETFGVSLDQMVNCEVFPECRALTEFARGLVYEGSMIEWWARSLNEEMFGHWAQRWRRALLEKYKFKDTDLHYFQVHEEADLHEHEEGLMAHGQVARIIFETMLQDGLTWFRPGWGAEYCCLTNADYVAMFHDGVYKHSKALEHFD
;
A
#
# COMPACT_ATOMS: atom_id res chain seq x y z
N MET A 1 6.96 3.46 13.69
CA MET A 1 5.82 4.26 14.20
C MET A 1 6.09 4.97 15.53
N ARG A 2 6.44 4.28 16.62
CA ARG A 2 6.58 4.92 17.96
C ARG A 2 7.48 6.16 17.98
N GLU A 3 8.68 6.09 17.40
CA GLU A 3 9.61 7.23 17.39
C GLU A 3 9.18 8.35 16.45
N LEU A 4 8.50 8.03 15.34
CA LEU A 4 7.90 9.03 14.46
C LEU A 4 6.85 9.84 15.22
N GLU A 5 5.92 9.18 15.90
CA GLU A 5 4.86 9.82 16.68
C GLU A 5 5.41 10.61 17.88
N ALA A 6 6.57 10.20 18.40
CA ALA A 6 7.28 10.93 19.45
C ALA A 6 8.11 12.11 18.93
N GLY A 7 8.27 12.28 17.61
CA GLY A 7 9.16 13.30 17.03
C GLY A 7 10.64 12.99 17.20
N LYS A 8 11.00 11.72 17.39
CA LYS A 8 12.37 11.25 17.66
C LYS A 8 12.99 10.48 16.50
N LEU A 9 12.19 10.11 15.49
CA LEU A 9 12.72 9.45 14.31
C LEU A 9 13.52 10.46 13.47
N PRO A 10 14.80 10.21 13.14
CA PRO A 10 15.60 11.12 12.32
C PRO A 10 14.98 11.34 10.94
N LEU A 11 15.10 12.54 10.39
CA LEU A 11 14.62 12.85 9.03
C LEU A 11 15.33 11.97 7.98
N GLU A 12 16.59 11.63 8.22
CA GLU A 12 17.39 10.71 7.44
C GLU A 12 16.75 9.31 7.38
N THR A 13 16.11 8.87 8.48
CA THR A 13 15.34 7.62 8.50
C THR A 13 14.06 7.72 7.66
N ILE A 14 13.38 8.87 7.67
CA ILE A 14 12.19 9.11 6.84
C ILE A 14 12.58 9.11 5.36
N ARG A 15 13.70 9.75 5.00
CA ARG A 15 14.27 9.71 3.64
C ARG A 15 14.63 8.30 3.22
N LEU A 16 15.27 7.53 4.11
CA LEU A 16 15.60 6.13 3.86
C LEU A 16 14.34 5.30 3.61
N PHE A 17 13.32 5.44 4.46
CA PHE A 17 12.02 4.79 4.26
C PHE A 17 11.48 5.10 2.86
N TRP A 18 11.46 6.37 2.45
CA TRP A 18 10.87 6.77 1.17
C TRP A 18 11.62 6.22 -0.04
N LYS A 19 12.95 6.18 0.02
CA LYS A 19 13.80 5.56 -1.02
C LYS A 19 13.40 4.10 -1.27
N HIS A 20 13.17 3.34 -0.20
CA HIS A 20 12.82 1.93 -0.28
C HIS A 20 11.32 1.68 -0.51
N TRP A 21 10.46 2.63 -0.15
CA TRP A 21 9.01 2.51 -0.28
C TRP A 21 8.58 2.61 -1.74
N TYR A 22 9.23 3.47 -2.52
CA TYR A 22 8.83 3.80 -3.90
C TYR A 22 8.45 2.59 -4.78
N SER A 23 9.25 1.52 -4.78
CA SER A 23 9.01 0.38 -5.66
C SER A 23 7.74 -0.39 -5.31
N TYR A 24 7.33 -0.42 -4.03
CA TYR A 24 6.19 -1.22 -3.60
C TYR A 24 4.87 -0.70 -4.20
N PRO A 25 4.44 0.57 -4.01
CA PRO A 25 3.21 1.07 -4.61
C PRO A 25 3.21 0.95 -6.14
N VAL A 26 4.33 1.24 -6.80
CA VAL A 26 4.44 1.14 -8.26
C VAL A 26 4.11 -0.28 -8.75
N GLU A 27 4.62 -1.30 -8.09
CA GLU A 27 4.35 -2.69 -8.46
C GLU A 27 2.92 -3.14 -8.08
N ILE A 28 2.43 -2.72 -6.92
CA ILE A 28 1.10 -3.07 -6.42
C ILE A 28 0.01 -2.54 -7.34
N ASN A 29 0.16 -1.30 -7.80
CA ASN A 29 -0.77 -0.67 -8.72
C ASN A 29 -0.84 -1.46 -10.04
N ASN A 30 0.30 -1.97 -10.51
CA ASN A 30 0.34 -2.86 -11.68
C ASN A 30 -0.29 -4.24 -11.39
N PHE A 31 -0.08 -4.80 -10.19
CA PHE A 31 -0.71 -6.08 -9.81
C PHE A 31 -2.23 -6.00 -9.84
N HIS A 32 -2.84 -4.87 -9.47
CA HIS A 32 -4.29 -4.71 -9.57
C HIS A 32 -4.81 -4.84 -11.01
N LEU A 33 -4.05 -4.41 -12.02
CA LEU A 33 -4.37 -4.61 -13.43
C LEU A 33 -4.32 -6.09 -13.83
N ILE A 34 -3.30 -6.82 -13.37
CA ILE A 34 -3.17 -8.26 -13.63
C ILE A 34 -4.32 -9.01 -12.96
N ILE A 35 -4.66 -8.66 -11.72
CA ILE A 35 -5.77 -9.23 -10.98
C ILE A 35 -7.10 -8.93 -11.67
N TYR A 36 -7.26 -7.72 -12.20
CA TYR A 36 -8.43 -7.36 -13.00
C TYR A 36 -8.57 -8.30 -14.20
N GLN A 37 -7.49 -8.57 -14.93
CA GLN A 37 -7.49 -9.52 -16.04
C GLN A 37 -7.78 -10.97 -15.58
N ARG A 38 -7.07 -11.46 -14.56
CA ARG A 38 -7.15 -12.86 -14.09
C ARG A 38 -8.51 -13.19 -13.47
N HIS A 39 -9.12 -12.23 -12.77
CA HIS A 39 -10.38 -12.43 -12.07
C HIS A 39 -11.59 -11.93 -12.88
N GLN A 40 -11.43 -11.67 -14.18
CA GLN A 40 -12.54 -11.25 -15.07
C GLN A 40 -13.77 -12.16 -14.97
N GLY A 41 -13.60 -13.48 -14.86
CA GLY A 41 -14.71 -14.42 -14.73
C GLY A 41 -15.53 -14.24 -13.44
N PHE A 42 -14.90 -13.77 -12.36
CA PHE A 42 -15.58 -13.39 -11.13
C PHE A 42 -16.35 -12.07 -11.34
N PHE A 43 -15.68 -11.02 -11.84
CA PHE A 43 -16.33 -9.73 -12.09
C PHE A 43 -17.44 -9.77 -13.15
N ALA A 44 -17.37 -10.70 -14.11
CA ALA A 44 -18.43 -10.92 -15.08
C ALA A 44 -19.71 -11.47 -14.44
N ARG A 45 -19.59 -12.25 -13.35
CA ARG A 45 -20.71 -12.77 -12.55
C ARG A 45 -21.21 -11.74 -11.52
N HIS A 46 -20.31 -10.92 -10.97
CA HIS A 46 -20.62 -9.87 -10.00
C HIS A 46 -20.37 -8.49 -10.60
N ARG A 47 -21.16 -8.14 -11.62
CA ARG A 47 -21.01 -6.87 -12.38
C ARG A 47 -21.09 -5.63 -11.50
N ASN A 48 -21.82 -5.69 -10.40
CA ASN A 48 -21.91 -4.61 -9.41
C ASN A 48 -20.57 -4.33 -8.70
N LEU A 49 -19.64 -5.30 -8.64
CA LEU A 49 -18.30 -5.13 -8.06
C LEU A 49 -17.28 -4.59 -9.06
N LEU A 50 -17.66 -4.51 -10.35
CA LEU A 50 -16.77 -4.04 -11.41
C LEU A 50 -16.47 -2.54 -11.27
N ALA A 51 -17.50 -1.71 -11.13
CA ALA A 51 -17.31 -0.27 -11.03
C ALA A 51 -16.47 0.15 -9.81
N PRO A 52 -16.71 -0.39 -8.59
CA PRO A 52 -15.88 -0.08 -7.43
C PRO A 52 -14.42 -0.50 -7.62
N TYR A 53 -14.17 -1.68 -8.22
CA TYR A 53 -12.80 -2.15 -8.42
C TYR A 53 -12.04 -1.39 -9.51
N VAL A 54 -12.72 -1.04 -10.61
CA VAL A 54 -12.14 -0.20 -11.67
C VAL A 54 -11.93 1.23 -11.17
N GLY A 55 -12.83 1.74 -10.34
CA GLY A 55 -12.66 3.03 -9.66
C GLY A 55 -11.37 3.08 -8.86
N LYS A 56 -11.13 2.07 -8.02
CA LYS A 56 -9.85 1.91 -7.32
C LYS A 56 -8.64 1.91 -8.27
N ILE A 57 -8.69 1.14 -9.36
CA ILE A 57 -7.60 1.11 -10.35
C ILE A 57 -7.38 2.50 -10.97
N SER A 58 -8.45 3.28 -11.16
CA SER A 58 -8.39 4.66 -11.63
C SER A 58 -7.67 5.55 -10.64
N ASP A 59 -7.91 5.43 -9.34
CA ASP A 59 -7.17 6.21 -8.34
C ASP A 59 -5.67 5.90 -8.40
N GLU A 60 -5.32 4.63 -8.52
CA GLU A 60 -3.92 4.22 -8.53
C GLU A 60 -3.12 4.69 -9.76
N LEU A 61 -3.79 4.97 -10.89
CA LEU A 61 -3.12 5.21 -12.19
C LEU A 61 -3.49 6.54 -12.87
N VAL A 62 -4.63 7.13 -12.50
CA VAL A 62 -5.24 8.26 -13.20
C VAL A 62 -5.46 9.44 -12.24
N ASN A 63 -6.07 9.22 -11.08
CA ASN A 63 -6.41 10.30 -10.14
C ASN A 63 -5.29 10.51 -9.09
N PRO A 64 -5.05 11.75 -8.61
CA PRO A 64 -5.70 13.01 -8.99
C PRO A 64 -5.18 13.60 -10.31
N SER A 65 -4.07 13.07 -10.84
CA SER A 65 -3.54 13.41 -12.16
C SER A 65 -2.61 12.31 -12.63
N ILE A 66 -2.68 11.89 -13.89
CA ILE A 66 -1.83 10.86 -14.49
C ILE A 66 -0.34 11.18 -14.19
N PRO A 67 0.47 10.23 -13.66
CA PRO A 67 0.19 8.80 -13.43
C PRO A 67 -0.43 8.41 -12.06
N GLY A 68 -1.39 9.17 -11.56
CA GLY A 68 -2.18 8.87 -10.37
C GLY A 68 -1.39 8.94 -9.06
N HIS A 69 -1.66 8.00 -8.14
CA HIS A 69 -0.97 7.88 -6.84
C HIS A 69 0.57 7.82 -6.95
N ILE A 70 1.11 7.27 -8.05
CA ILE A 70 2.57 7.24 -8.29
C ILE A 70 3.15 8.66 -8.37
N GLN A 71 2.44 9.61 -8.98
CA GLN A 71 2.90 10.99 -9.06
C GLN A 71 2.93 11.67 -7.69
N VAL A 72 1.97 11.34 -6.84
CA VAL A 72 1.86 11.88 -5.48
C VAL A 72 2.99 11.31 -4.60
N LEU A 73 3.28 10.01 -4.74
CA LEU A 73 4.40 9.33 -4.09
C LEU A 73 5.75 9.97 -4.43
N ILE A 74 5.99 10.28 -5.71
CA ILE A 74 7.23 10.93 -6.16
C ILE A 74 7.37 12.32 -5.53
N LYS A 75 6.33 13.15 -5.62
CA LYS A 75 6.35 14.51 -5.04
C LYS A 75 6.60 14.48 -3.53
N GLN A 76 6.01 13.52 -2.82
CA GLN A 76 6.24 13.36 -1.39
C GLN A 76 7.71 13.01 -1.07
N GLY A 77 8.36 12.21 -1.92
CA GLY A 77 9.77 11.90 -1.78
C GLY A 77 10.66 13.13 -1.96
N GLU A 78 10.35 13.94 -2.97
CA GLU A 78 11.03 15.21 -3.23
C GLU A 78 10.88 16.18 -2.06
N THR A 79 9.68 16.27 -1.46
CA THR A 79 9.44 17.02 -0.21
C THR A 79 10.34 16.56 0.93
N PHE A 80 10.61 15.27 1.06
CA PHE A 80 11.54 14.75 2.06
C PHE A 80 13.01 14.93 1.68
N GLY A 81 13.31 15.37 0.45
CA GLY A 81 14.66 15.53 -0.07
C GLY A 81 15.25 14.27 -0.70
N VAL A 82 14.38 13.38 -1.21
CA VAL A 82 14.76 12.20 -1.98
C VAL A 82 14.42 12.46 -3.45
N SER A 83 15.41 12.41 -4.34
CA SER A 83 15.16 12.61 -5.76
C SER A 83 14.48 11.40 -6.41
N LEU A 84 13.78 11.63 -7.53
CA LEU A 84 13.24 10.54 -8.34
C LEU A 84 14.30 9.50 -8.73
N ASP A 85 15.48 9.96 -9.14
CA ASP A 85 16.60 9.08 -9.50
C ASP A 85 17.02 8.17 -8.33
N GLN A 86 17.09 8.71 -7.11
CA GLN A 86 17.39 7.92 -5.91
C GLN A 86 16.30 6.90 -5.58
N MET A 87 15.04 7.20 -5.86
CA MET A 87 13.92 6.27 -5.64
C MET A 87 13.90 5.16 -6.69
N VAL A 88 14.04 5.52 -7.97
CA VAL A 88 13.98 4.58 -9.10
C VAL A 88 15.16 3.61 -9.09
N ASN A 89 16.36 4.12 -8.82
CA ASN A 89 17.59 3.32 -8.82
C ASN A 89 17.96 2.79 -7.42
N CYS A 90 17.00 2.78 -6.48
CA CYS A 90 17.22 2.24 -5.16
C CYS A 90 17.40 0.71 -5.24
N GLU A 91 18.54 0.22 -4.76
CA GLU A 91 18.71 -1.20 -4.44
C GLU A 91 17.92 -1.51 -3.16
N VAL A 92 16.69 -1.99 -3.34
CA VAL A 92 15.74 -2.18 -2.24
C VAL A 92 16.26 -3.26 -1.27
N PHE A 93 16.27 -2.97 0.03
CA PHE A 93 16.67 -3.94 1.04
C PHE A 93 15.82 -5.22 0.94
N PRO A 94 16.39 -6.41 1.21
CA PRO A 94 15.64 -7.67 1.19
C PRO A 94 14.38 -7.61 2.06
N GLU A 95 14.49 -7.02 3.26
CA GLU A 95 13.38 -6.84 4.20
C GLU A 95 12.23 -6.02 3.59
N CYS A 96 12.57 -4.97 2.83
CA CYS A 96 11.60 -4.11 2.16
C CYS A 96 11.01 -4.76 0.90
N ARG A 97 11.85 -5.45 0.13
CA ARG A 97 11.46 -6.07 -1.15
C ARG A 97 10.52 -7.27 -0.95
N ALA A 98 10.65 -7.97 0.16
CA ALA A 98 9.87 -9.18 0.43
C ALA A 98 8.35 -8.96 0.45
N LEU A 99 7.88 -7.77 0.88
CA LEU A 99 6.46 -7.42 0.83
C LEU A 99 5.90 -7.46 -0.60
N THR A 100 6.66 -6.91 -1.56
CA THR A 100 6.31 -6.94 -2.98
C THR A 100 6.40 -8.35 -3.55
N GLU A 101 7.41 -9.13 -3.17
CA GLU A 101 7.59 -10.50 -3.67
C GLU A 101 6.49 -11.44 -3.16
N PHE A 102 6.02 -11.26 -1.91
CA PHE A 102 4.87 -12.00 -1.39
C PHE A 102 3.62 -11.70 -2.21
N ALA A 103 3.32 -10.42 -2.44
CA ALA A 103 2.24 -9.98 -3.31
C ALA A 103 2.33 -10.58 -4.71
N ARG A 104 3.52 -10.52 -5.32
CA ARG A 104 3.80 -11.05 -6.65
C ARG A 104 3.53 -12.56 -6.71
N GLY A 105 3.98 -13.31 -5.71
CA GLY A 105 3.72 -14.75 -5.60
C GLY A 105 2.21 -15.05 -5.61
N LEU A 106 1.41 -14.28 -4.84
CA LEU A 106 -0.05 -14.42 -4.85
C LEU A 106 -0.67 -14.08 -6.20
N VAL A 107 -0.17 -13.06 -6.90
CA VAL A 107 -0.66 -12.69 -8.24
C VAL A 107 -0.44 -13.83 -9.24
N TYR A 108 0.75 -14.42 -9.26
CA TYR A 108 1.10 -15.38 -10.30
C TYR A 108 0.69 -16.81 -9.98
N GLU A 109 0.88 -17.23 -8.72
CA GLU A 109 0.71 -18.62 -8.28
C GLU A 109 -0.52 -18.81 -7.38
N GLY A 110 -1.02 -17.73 -6.79
CA GLY A 110 -2.08 -17.79 -5.80
C GLY A 110 -3.46 -18.01 -6.39
N SER A 111 -4.37 -18.45 -5.53
CA SER A 111 -5.80 -18.48 -5.84
C SER A 111 -6.44 -17.11 -5.60
N MET A 112 -7.68 -16.92 -6.06
CA MET A 112 -8.40 -15.66 -5.85
C MET A 112 -8.51 -15.33 -4.35
N ILE A 113 -8.87 -16.31 -3.51
CA ILE A 113 -9.15 -16.06 -2.09
C ILE A 113 -7.87 -15.67 -1.35
N GLU A 114 -6.72 -16.21 -1.79
CA GLU A 114 -5.40 -15.86 -1.23
C GLU A 114 -5.05 -14.39 -1.48
N TRP A 115 -5.24 -13.91 -2.72
CA TRP A 115 -5.00 -12.50 -3.05
C TRP A 115 -5.94 -11.56 -2.29
N TRP A 116 -7.25 -11.87 -2.31
CA TRP A 116 -8.24 -10.99 -1.68
C TRP A 116 -8.17 -10.99 -0.16
N ALA A 117 -7.78 -12.11 0.46
CA ALA A 117 -7.50 -12.13 1.89
C ALA A 117 -6.33 -11.22 2.25
N ARG A 118 -5.27 -11.22 1.44
CA ARG A 118 -4.14 -10.29 1.60
C ARG A 118 -4.60 -8.83 1.46
N SER A 119 -5.47 -8.53 0.51
CA SER A 119 -5.98 -7.16 0.28
C SER A 119 -6.84 -6.61 1.43
N LEU A 120 -7.27 -7.43 2.39
CA LEU A 120 -7.95 -6.94 3.61
C LEU A 120 -7.08 -6.00 4.45
N ASN A 121 -5.77 -5.96 4.20
CA ASN A 121 -4.84 -5.04 4.85
C ASN A 121 -4.89 -3.60 4.25
N GLU A 122 -5.64 -3.35 3.18
CA GLU A 122 -5.66 -2.03 2.53
C GLU A 122 -6.14 -0.90 3.46
N GLU A 123 -7.18 -1.14 4.25
CA GLU A 123 -7.67 -0.18 5.26
C GLU A 123 -6.60 0.21 6.30
N MET A 124 -5.68 -0.71 6.60
CA MET A 124 -4.57 -0.42 7.51
C MET A 124 -3.62 0.64 6.93
N PHE A 125 -3.46 0.74 5.60
CA PHE A 125 -2.65 1.79 4.97
C PHE A 125 -3.27 3.18 5.14
N GLY A 126 -4.60 3.30 5.10
CA GLY A 126 -5.30 4.56 5.42
C GLY A 126 -5.04 5.02 6.85
N HIS A 127 -5.15 4.11 7.83
CA HIS A 127 -4.83 4.41 9.23
C HIS A 127 -3.33 4.72 9.43
N TRP A 128 -2.46 4.02 8.71
CA TRP A 128 -1.02 4.30 8.71
C TRP A 128 -0.73 5.70 8.16
N ALA A 129 -1.37 6.09 7.06
CA ALA A 129 -1.20 7.40 6.44
C ALA A 129 -1.63 8.53 7.37
N GLN A 130 -2.80 8.40 8.02
CA GLN A 130 -3.27 9.35 9.03
C GLN A 130 -2.25 9.54 10.16
N ARG A 131 -1.69 8.45 10.69
CA ARG A 131 -0.71 8.49 11.79
C ARG A 131 0.59 9.17 11.36
N TRP A 132 1.07 8.89 10.15
CA TRP A 132 2.22 9.56 9.56
C TRP A 132 1.98 11.06 9.40
N ARG A 133 0.88 11.44 8.75
CA ARG A 133 0.52 12.84 8.54
C ARG A 133 0.46 13.62 9.84
N ARG A 134 -0.25 13.09 10.84
CA ARG A 134 -0.35 13.72 12.17
C ARG A 134 1.02 13.95 12.80
N ALA A 135 1.90 12.93 12.77
CA ALA A 135 3.25 13.07 13.32
C ALA A 135 4.09 14.13 12.56
N LEU A 136 4.04 14.12 11.23
CA LEU A 136 4.77 15.07 10.39
C LEU A 136 4.34 16.52 10.62
N LEU A 137 3.03 16.76 10.78
CA LEU A 137 2.48 18.07 11.13
C LEU A 137 2.88 18.50 12.54
N GLU A 138 2.60 17.66 13.54
CA GLU A 138 2.69 18.06 14.95
C GLU A 138 4.12 18.07 15.48
N LYS A 139 4.94 17.11 15.06
CA LYS A 139 6.28 16.88 15.61
C LYS A 139 7.38 17.43 14.72
N TYR A 140 7.26 17.23 13.40
CA TYR A 140 8.28 17.63 12.42
C TYR A 140 8.00 18.98 11.76
N LYS A 141 6.82 19.58 12.02
CA LYS A 141 6.45 20.93 11.55
C LYS A 141 6.42 21.08 10.02
N PHE A 142 6.14 19.99 9.31
CA PHE A 142 5.80 20.07 7.89
C PHE A 142 4.50 20.86 7.71
N LYS A 143 4.35 21.52 6.55
CA LYS A 143 3.08 22.13 6.17
C LYS A 143 2.16 21.05 5.64
N ASP A 144 0.87 21.20 5.89
CA ASP A 144 -0.13 20.24 5.40
C ASP A 144 -0.18 20.15 3.87
N THR A 145 0.11 21.26 3.19
CA THR A 145 0.22 21.32 1.72
C THR A 145 1.33 20.43 1.16
N ASP A 146 2.31 20.06 1.98
CA ASP A 146 3.49 19.29 1.57
C ASP A 146 3.30 17.78 1.84
N LEU A 147 2.14 17.38 2.37
CA LEU A 147 1.84 16.01 2.84
C LEU A 147 0.75 15.33 2.01
N HIS A 148 0.64 15.69 0.73
CA HIS A 148 -0.45 15.28 -0.15
C HIS A 148 -0.60 13.76 -0.28
N TYR A 149 0.51 13.00 -0.27
CA TYR A 149 0.46 11.54 -0.32
C TYR A 149 -0.36 10.93 0.83
N PHE A 150 -0.16 11.45 2.04
CA PHE A 150 -0.86 10.91 3.19
C PHE A 150 -2.33 11.35 3.22
N GLN A 151 -2.64 12.54 2.68
CA GLN A 151 -4.03 12.98 2.53
C GLN A 151 -4.79 12.09 1.56
N VAL A 152 -4.21 11.84 0.38
CA VAL A 152 -4.83 11.01 -0.66
C VAL A 152 -5.05 9.58 -0.17
N HIS A 153 -4.05 8.96 0.48
CA HIS A 153 -4.24 7.60 1.03
C HIS A 153 -5.17 7.54 2.25
N GLU A 154 -5.17 8.55 3.12
CA GLU A 154 -6.16 8.62 4.22
C GLU A 154 -7.59 8.68 3.66
N GLU A 155 -7.83 9.49 2.64
CA GLU A 155 -9.13 9.62 1.99
C GLU A 155 -9.51 8.36 1.19
N ALA A 156 -8.62 7.90 0.29
CA ALA A 156 -8.88 6.77 -0.60
C ALA A 156 -9.09 5.44 0.12
N ASP A 157 -8.37 5.20 1.23
CA ASP A 157 -8.43 3.91 1.91
C ASP A 157 -9.52 3.86 2.99
N LEU A 158 -9.97 5.01 3.53
CA LEU A 158 -10.91 5.06 4.68
C LEU A 158 -12.28 5.67 4.37
N HIS A 159 -12.40 6.45 3.30
CA HIS A 159 -13.58 7.26 3.03
C HIS A 159 -14.11 7.05 1.62
N GLU A 160 -15.42 7.22 1.46
CA GLU A 160 -16.00 7.38 0.13
C GLU A 160 -15.64 8.78 -0.37
N HIS A 161 -15.14 8.88 -1.59
CA HIS A 161 -14.66 10.13 -2.19
C HIS A 161 -15.13 10.25 -3.64
N GLU A 162 -14.63 11.26 -4.37
CA GLU A 162 -14.94 11.62 -5.78
C GLU A 162 -16.04 10.78 -6.46
N GLU A 163 -17.21 11.38 -6.70
CA GLU A 163 -18.33 10.74 -7.43
C GLU A 163 -18.87 9.42 -6.83
N GLY A 164 -18.60 9.14 -5.54
CA GLY A 164 -19.10 7.96 -4.84
C GLY A 164 -18.18 6.74 -4.97
N LEU A 165 -16.89 6.98 -5.23
CA LEU A 165 -15.86 5.94 -5.19
C LEU A 165 -15.74 5.41 -3.76
N MET A 166 -15.95 4.11 -3.62
CA MET A 166 -15.83 3.42 -2.32
C MET A 166 -14.38 3.38 -1.87
N ALA A 167 -14.19 3.52 -0.56
CA ALA A 167 -12.91 3.32 0.11
C ALA A 167 -12.28 1.98 -0.30
N HIS A 168 -10.97 1.97 -0.57
CA HIS A 168 -10.28 0.79 -1.09
C HIS A 168 -10.39 -0.40 -0.12
N GLY A 169 -10.28 -0.16 1.19
CA GLY A 169 -10.52 -1.18 2.22
C GLY A 169 -11.93 -1.78 2.16
N GLN A 170 -12.95 -0.96 1.88
CA GLN A 170 -14.32 -1.43 1.70
C GLN A 170 -14.48 -2.27 0.43
N VAL A 171 -13.85 -1.86 -0.68
CA VAL A 171 -13.85 -2.62 -1.94
C VAL A 171 -13.25 -4.01 -1.73
N ALA A 172 -12.08 -4.10 -1.09
CA ALA A 172 -11.43 -5.38 -0.78
C ALA A 172 -12.32 -6.29 0.09
N ARG A 173 -12.95 -5.72 1.13
CA ARG A 173 -13.85 -6.45 2.04
C ARG A 173 -15.07 -7.03 1.33
N ILE A 174 -15.78 -6.22 0.54
CA ILE A 174 -17.00 -6.67 -0.17
C ILE A 174 -16.67 -7.76 -1.19
N ILE A 175 -15.55 -7.62 -1.91
CA ILE A 175 -15.12 -8.64 -2.88
C ILE A 175 -14.81 -9.95 -2.16
N PHE A 176 -14.05 -9.89 -1.05
CA PHE A 176 -13.72 -11.07 -0.25
C PHE A 176 -14.98 -11.73 0.32
N GLU A 177 -15.91 -10.98 0.92
CA GLU A 177 -17.19 -11.48 1.43
C GLU A 177 -18.03 -12.14 0.35
N THR A 178 -18.10 -11.54 -0.84
CA THR A 178 -18.83 -12.11 -1.99
C THR A 178 -18.22 -13.45 -2.40
N MET A 179 -16.89 -13.57 -2.39
CA MET A 179 -16.23 -14.84 -2.69
C MET A 179 -16.53 -15.93 -1.66
N LEU A 180 -16.60 -15.58 -0.37
CA LEU A 180 -17.00 -16.52 0.67
C LEU A 180 -18.43 -17.02 0.45
N GLN A 181 -19.35 -16.12 0.10
CA GLN A 181 -20.75 -16.44 -0.19
C GLN A 181 -20.91 -17.37 -1.41
N ASP A 182 -20.12 -17.13 -2.46
CA ASP A 182 -20.08 -17.96 -3.67
C ASP A 182 -19.35 -19.31 -3.48
N GLY A 183 -18.74 -19.54 -2.30
CA GLY A 183 -17.94 -20.73 -2.02
C GLY A 183 -16.59 -20.77 -2.76
N LEU A 184 -16.10 -19.63 -3.27
CA LEU A 184 -14.81 -19.49 -3.95
C LEU A 184 -13.65 -19.46 -2.95
N THR A 185 -13.53 -20.53 -2.18
CA THR A 185 -12.66 -20.65 -0.99
C THR A 185 -11.47 -21.57 -1.20
N TRP A 186 -11.24 -22.06 -2.42
CA TRP A 186 -10.09 -22.91 -2.70
C TRP A 186 -8.77 -22.14 -2.53
N PHE A 187 -7.84 -22.73 -1.79
CA PHE A 187 -6.48 -22.24 -1.55
C PHE A 187 -5.47 -23.38 -1.67
N ARG A 188 -4.21 -23.04 -1.92
CA ARG A 188 -3.08 -23.97 -1.94
C ARG A 188 -2.77 -24.45 -0.52
N PRO A 189 -2.34 -25.72 -0.32
CA PRO A 189 -2.01 -26.22 1.01
C PRO A 189 -1.01 -25.30 1.75
N GLY A 190 -1.39 -24.83 2.95
CA GLY A 190 -0.59 -23.89 3.75
C GLY A 190 -0.81 -22.41 3.44
N TRP A 191 -1.65 -22.06 2.47
CA TRP A 191 -1.93 -20.68 2.04
C TRP A 191 -3.37 -20.26 2.33
N GLY A 192 -3.90 -20.63 3.50
CA GLY A 192 -5.26 -20.25 3.89
C GLY A 192 -5.45 -18.72 3.89
N ALA A 193 -6.70 -18.27 3.75
CA ALA A 193 -7.03 -16.83 3.73
C ALA A 193 -6.47 -16.07 4.94
N GLU A 194 -6.64 -16.61 6.15
CA GLU A 194 -6.08 -16.02 7.37
C GLU A 194 -4.55 -15.90 7.31
N TYR A 195 -3.86 -16.95 6.85
CA TYR A 195 -2.41 -16.92 6.66
C TYR A 195 -2.00 -15.81 5.68
N CYS A 196 -2.65 -15.69 4.52
CA CYS A 196 -2.33 -14.66 3.54
C CYS A 196 -2.56 -13.23 4.07
N CYS A 197 -3.61 -13.04 4.86
CA CYS A 197 -3.92 -11.77 5.52
C CYS A 197 -2.86 -11.39 6.57
N LEU A 198 -2.56 -12.29 7.50
CA LEU A 198 -1.61 -12.03 8.60
C LEU A 198 -0.18 -11.93 8.10
N THR A 199 0.22 -12.78 7.17
CA THR A 199 1.57 -12.78 6.59
C THR A 199 1.85 -11.46 5.86
N ASN A 200 0.86 -10.87 5.19
CA ASN A 200 1.03 -9.54 4.60
C ASN A 200 1.29 -8.47 5.67
N ALA A 201 0.57 -8.50 6.79
CA ALA A 201 0.80 -7.59 7.90
C ALA A 201 2.22 -7.75 8.48
N ASP A 202 2.68 -9.00 8.60
CA ASP A 202 4.05 -9.31 9.04
C ASP A 202 5.09 -8.77 8.04
N TYR A 203 4.86 -8.88 6.73
CA TYR A 203 5.74 -8.30 5.71
C TYR A 203 5.74 -6.76 5.76
N VAL A 204 4.62 -6.12 6.07
CA VAL A 204 4.57 -4.67 6.30
C VAL A 204 5.37 -4.29 7.54
N ALA A 205 5.27 -5.05 8.64
CA ALA A 205 6.08 -4.84 9.82
C ALA A 205 7.58 -5.02 9.53
N MET A 206 7.93 -6.09 8.81
CA MET A 206 9.31 -6.39 8.42
C MET A 206 9.91 -5.29 7.53
N PHE A 207 9.11 -4.69 6.64
CA PHE A 207 9.54 -3.52 5.87
C PHE A 207 9.99 -2.39 6.81
N HIS A 208 9.15 -2.03 7.78
CA HIS A 208 9.43 -0.94 8.71
C HIS A 208 10.63 -1.25 9.61
N ASP A 209 10.69 -2.47 10.14
CA ASP A 209 11.77 -2.93 11.02
C ASP A 209 13.10 -3.01 10.26
N GLY A 210 13.07 -3.42 8.99
CA GLY A 210 14.22 -3.41 8.08
C GLY A 210 14.79 -2.00 7.92
N VAL A 211 13.96 -1.04 7.52
CA VAL A 211 14.39 0.37 7.40
C VAL A 211 14.96 0.88 8.73
N TYR A 212 14.29 0.58 9.84
CA TYR A 212 14.70 1.04 11.17
C TYR A 212 16.07 0.46 11.58
N LYS A 213 16.28 -0.84 11.38
CA LYS A 213 17.55 -1.55 11.63
C LYS A 213 18.68 -0.98 10.77
N HIS A 214 18.44 -0.80 9.46
CA HIS A 214 19.44 -0.23 8.56
C HIS A 214 19.77 1.22 8.92
N SER A 215 18.77 2.01 9.31
CA SER A 215 18.98 3.38 9.76
C SER A 215 19.86 3.47 11.01
N LYS A 216 19.72 2.53 11.96
CA LYS A 216 20.64 2.42 13.11
C LYS A 216 22.05 2.04 12.70
N ALA A 217 22.20 1.10 11.77
CA ALA A 217 23.52 0.69 11.27
C ALA A 217 24.23 1.81 10.50
N LEU A 218 23.47 2.76 9.95
CA LEU A 218 23.97 3.96 9.29
C LEU A 218 24.19 5.14 10.27
N GLU A 219 24.05 4.91 11.58
CA GLU A 219 24.25 5.92 12.62
C GLU A 219 23.38 7.17 12.45
N HIS A 220 22.16 7.03 11.91
CA HIS A 220 21.23 8.15 11.80
C HIS A 220 20.63 8.57 13.14
N PHE A 221 20.74 7.72 14.16
CA PHE A 221 20.26 8.01 15.51
C PHE A 221 21.44 8.52 16.35
N ASP A 222 21.27 9.70 16.92
CA ASP A 222 22.17 10.27 17.93
C ASP A 222 22.16 9.49 19.25
#